data_AF-A0ABD6SBY8-F1
#
_entry.id   AF-A0ABD6SBY8-F1
#
_cell.length_a   1.000
_cell.length_b   1.000
_cell.length_c   1.000
_cell.angle_alpha   90.00
_cell.angle_beta   90.00
_cell.angle_gamma   90.00
#
_symmetry.space_group_name_H-M   'P 1'
#
loop_
_entity.id
_entity.type
_entity.pdbx_description
1 polymer ?
#
loop_
_entity_poly.entity_id
_entity_poly.type
_entity_poly.pdbx_seq_one_letter_code
_entity_poly.pdbx_strand_id
1 'polypeptide(L)'
;MNLNTKQFIYDIRQRKNNYIKNALIAIQHPEKEHSEQVIQNIVEKMDMMISLVTTYMAIESKSTKKLKELQEELIHAQAYIQKRKFEETQR
;
A
#
# COMPACT_ATOMS: atom_id res chain seq x y z
N MET A 1 -19.92 -12.70 -2.27
CA MET A 1 -18.83 -11.93 -2.91
C MET A 1 -18.49 -12.58 -4.23
N ASN A 2 -18.60 -11.84 -5.34
CA ASN A 2 -18.38 -12.37 -6.68
C ASN A 2 -16.89 -12.77 -6.87
N LEU A 3 -16.58 -13.60 -7.87
CA LEU A 3 -15.20 -14.06 -8.15
C LEU A 3 -14.26 -12.88 -8.46
N ASN A 4 -14.76 -11.87 -9.17
CA ASN A 4 -14.00 -10.67 -9.55
C ASN A 4 -13.57 -9.85 -8.33
N THR A 5 -14.41 -9.72 -7.30
CA THR A 5 -14.07 -9.02 -6.05
C THR A 5 -13.08 -9.80 -5.22
N LYS A 6 -13.19 -11.14 -5.19
CA LYS A 6 -12.19 -11.99 -4.54
C LYS A 6 -10.81 -11.82 -5.18
N GLN A 7 -10.77 -11.86 -6.51
CA GLN A 7 -9.53 -11.67 -7.28
C GLN A 7 -8.97 -10.26 -7.06
N PHE A 8 -9.81 -9.23 -7.17
CA PHE A 8 -9.43 -7.85 -6.91
C PHE A 8 -8.78 -7.67 -5.53
N ILE A 9 -9.43 -8.16 -4.46
CA ILE A 9 -8.88 -8.08 -3.10
C ILE A 9 -7.54 -8.81 -3.00
N TYR A 10 -7.44 -10.00 -3.61
CA TYR A 10 -6.20 -10.76 -3.63
C TYR A 10 -5.07 -9.99 -4.32
N ASP A 11 -5.31 -9.43 -5.51
CA ASP A 11 -4.32 -8.70 -6.29
C ASP A 11 -3.82 -7.45 -5.54
N ILE A 12 -4.73 -6.70 -4.90
CA ILE A 12 -4.38 -5.53 -4.09
C ILE A 12 -3.51 -5.94 -2.90
N ARG A 13 -3.84 -7.06 -2.21
CA ARG A 13 -3.00 -7.56 -1.10
C ARG A 13 -1.61 -7.98 -1.55
N GLN A 14 -1.49 -8.66 -2.69
CA GLN A 14 -0.18 -9.04 -3.25
C GLN A 14 0.67 -7.80 -3.56
N ARG A 15 0.07 -6.79 -4.20
CA ARG A 15 0.77 -5.53 -4.50
C ARG A 15 1.20 -4.78 -3.25
N LYS A 16 0.34 -4.71 -2.23
CA LYS A 16 0.67 -4.13 -0.91
C LYS A 16 1.93 -4.78 -0.33
N ASN A 17 1.98 -6.11 -0.29
CA ASN A 17 3.12 -6.84 0.28
C ASN A 17 4.43 -6.57 -0.50
N ASN A 18 4.34 -6.50 -1.83
CA ASN A 18 5.49 -6.16 -2.67
C ASN A 18 5.98 -4.72 -2.41
N TYR A 19 5.06 -3.77 -2.25
CA TYR A 19 5.40 -2.38 -1.93
C TYR A 19 6.04 -2.22 -0.56
N ILE A 20 5.55 -2.89 0.47
CA ILE A 20 6.19 -2.90 1.79
C ILE A 20 7.62 -3.44 1.67
N LYS A 21 7.82 -4.59 0.99
CA LYS A 21 9.14 -5.19 0.82
C LYS A 21 10.10 -4.24 0.08
N ASN A 22 9.67 -3.66 -1.03
CA ASN A 22 10.49 -2.76 -1.83
C ASN A 22 10.84 -1.48 -1.07
N ALA A 23 9.90 -0.93 -0.30
CA ALA A 23 10.14 0.25 0.52
C ALA A 23 11.15 -0.04 1.63
N LEU A 24 11.06 -1.19 2.30
CA LEU A 24 12.03 -1.58 3.32
C LEU A 24 13.45 -1.74 2.75
N ILE A 25 13.58 -2.32 1.55
CA ILE A 25 14.86 -2.43 0.85
C ILE A 25 15.40 -1.03 0.53
N ALA A 26 14.58 -0.14 -0.02
CA ALA A 26 14.99 1.22 -0.35
C ALA A 26 15.41 2.02 0.90
N ILE A 27 14.68 1.90 2.01
CA ILE A 27 15.00 2.58 3.28
C ILE A 27 16.41 2.22 3.77
N GLN A 28 16.82 0.95 3.62
CA GLN A 28 18.12 0.46 4.07
C GLN A 28 19.26 0.70 3.07
N HIS A 29 18.96 1.21 1.89
CA HIS A 29 19.94 1.31 0.82
C HIS A 29 20.88 2.53 1.03
N PRO A 30 22.20 2.37 0.82
CA PRO A 30 23.19 3.41 1.14
C PRO A 30 23.05 4.69 0.30
N GLU A 31 22.52 4.57 -0.92
CA GLU A 31 22.28 5.70 -1.82
C GLU A 31 20.94 6.40 -1.52
N LYS A 32 20.97 7.35 -0.58
CA LYS A 32 19.77 7.97 0.00
C LYS A 32 18.87 8.68 -1.02
N GLU A 33 19.43 9.38 -2.00
CA GLU A 33 18.64 10.17 -2.96
C GLU A 33 17.81 9.28 -3.90
N HIS A 34 18.41 8.19 -4.40
CA HIS A 34 17.68 7.21 -5.21
C HIS A 34 16.61 6.48 -4.37
N SER A 35 16.95 6.13 -3.13
CA SER A 35 16.01 5.52 -2.18
C SER A 35 14.80 6.40 -1.87
N GLU A 36 15.01 7.71 -1.69
CA GLU A 36 13.96 8.69 -1.42
C GLU A 36 12.90 8.68 -2.55
N GLN A 37 13.37 8.71 -3.80
CA GLN A 37 12.51 8.68 -4.99
C GLN A 37 11.74 7.36 -5.10
N VAL A 38 12.39 6.23 -4.80
CA VAL A 38 11.74 4.91 -4.81
C VAL A 38 10.64 4.85 -3.75
N ILE A 39 10.91 5.32 -2.52
CA ILE A 39 9.92 5.33 -1.44
C ILE A 39 8.75 6.25 -1.79
N GLN A 40 9.02 7.44 -2.33
CA GLN A 40 7.97 8.38 -2.75
C GLN A 40 7.05 7.78 -3.82
N ASN A 41 7.61 7.16 -4.86
CA ASN A 41 6.85 6.45 -5.89
C ASN A 41 6.00 5.30 -5.31
N ILE A 42 6.51 4.59 -4.29
CA ILE A 42 5.75 3.54 -3.60
C ILE A 42 4.56 4.15 -2.84
N VAL A 43 4.76 5.24 -2.10
CA VAL A 43 3.70 5.93 -1.35
C VAL A 43 2.59 6.38 -2.31
N GLU A 44 2.94 7.01 -3.43
CA GLU A 44 1.97 7.45 -4.44
C GLU A 44 1.17 6.29 -5.05
N LYS A 45 1.82 5.14 -5.29
CA LYS A 45 1.13 3.92 -5.75
C LYS A 45 0.18 3.36 -4.70
N MET A 46 0.51 3.47 -3.42
CA MET A 46 -0.38 3.08 -2.34
C MET A 46 -1.59 4.02 -2.24
N ASP A 47 -1.41 5.33 -2.41
CA ASP A 47 -2.53 6.30 -2.48
C ASP A 47 -3.48 5.98 -3.64
N MET A 48 -2.92 5.64 -4.80
CA MET A 48 -3.72 5.18 -5.94
C MET A 48 -4.49 3.90 -5.62
N MET A 49 -3.88 2.93 -4.91
CA MET A 49 -4.56 1.71 -4.50
C MET A 49 -5.68 1.98 -3.48
N ILE A 50 -5.47 2.87 -2.52
CA ILE A 50 -6.50 3.29 -1.56
C ILE A 50 -7.69 3.92 -2.32
N SER A 51 -7.41 4.81 -3.27
CA SER A 51 -8.42 5.44 -4.13
C SER A 51 -9.19 4.40 -4.95
N LEU A 52 -8.49 3.42 -5.52
CA LEU A 52 -9.10 2.35 -6.30
C LEU A 52 -10.02 1.46 -5.45
N VAL A 53 -9.58 1.07 -4.25
CA VAL A 53 -10.41 0.30 -3.31
C VAL A 53 -11.63 1.10 -2.87
N THR A 54 -11.48 2.41 -2.64
CA THR A 54 -12.59 3.31 -2.29
C THR A 54 -13.63 3.38 -3.41
N THR A 55 -13.18 3.62 -4.64
CA THR A 55 -14.06 3.65 -5.83
C THR A 55 -14.75 2.30 -6.05
N TYR A 56 -14.02 1.19 -5.92
CA TYR A 56 -14.59 -0.15 -6.05
C TYR A 56 -15.66 -0.43 -4.98
N MET A 57 -15.44 0.03 -3.75
CA MET A 57 -16.40 -0.08 -2.64
C MET A 57 -17.70 0.67 -2.89
N ALA A 58 -17.63 1.84 -3.56
CA ALA A 58 -18.82 2.60 -3.94
C ALA A 58 -19.67 1.85 -4.99
N ILE A 59 -19.05 1.02 -5.83
CA ILE A 59 -19.72 0.25 -6.88
C ILE A 59 -20.23 -1.11 -6.36
N GLU A 60 -19.48 -1.79 -5.47
CA GLU A 60 -19.74 -3.15 -5.00
C GLU A 60 -20.24 -3.20 -3.54
N SER A 61 -21.52 -2.85 -3.33
CA SER A 61 -22.16 -2.77 -2.01
C SER A 61 -22.22 -4.10 -1.23
N LYS A 62 -22.15 -5.25 -1.92
CA LYS A 62 -22.17 -6.58 -1.27
C LYS A 62 -20.85 -6.94 -0.58
N SER A 63 -19.79 -6.18 -0.85
CA SER A 63 -18.42 -6.53 -0.44
C SER A 63 -17.79 -5.46 0.47
N THR A 64 -18.59 -4.46 0.89
CA THR A 64 -18.14 -3.28 1.62
C THR A 64 -17.29 -3.60 2.86
N LYS A 65 -17.64 -4.61 3.67
CA LYS A 65 -16.85 -4.94 4.87
C LYS A 65 -15.41 -5.35 4.53
N LYS A 66 -15.23 -6.28 3.60
CA LYS A 66 -13.89 -6.75 3.21
C LYS A 66 -13.08 -5.69 2.47
N LEU A 67 -13.77 -4.82 1.72
CA LEU A 67 -13.12 -3.68 1.05
C LEU A 67 -12.69 -2.61 2.05
N LYS A 68 -13.44 -2.37 3.14
CA LYS A 68 -13.01 -1.51 4.25
C LYS A 68 -11.79 -2.08 4.96
N GLU A 69 -11.82 -3.37 5.31
CA GLU A 69 -10.65 -4.06 5.89
C GLU A 69 -9.42 -3.92 4.98
N LEU A 70 -9.59 -4.10 3.67
CA LEU A 70 -8.51 -3.91 2.69
C LEU A 70 -8.01 -2.46 2.64
N GLN A 71 -8.90 -1.47 2.72
CA GLN A 71 -8.52 -0.06 2.76
C GLN A 71 -7.71 0.28 4.02
N GLU A 72 -8.16 -0.19 5.20
CA GLU A 72 -7.44 -0.03 6.46
C GLU A 72 -6.07 -0.70 6.42
N GLU A 73 -5.97 -1.90 5.85
CA GLU A 73 -4.68 -2.58 5.63
C GLU A 73 -3.71 -1.74 4.78
N LEU A 74 -4.21 -1.05 3.75
CA LEU A 74 -3.38 -0.19 2.89
C LEU A 74 -2.91 1.06 3.63
N ILE A 75 -3.80 1.72 4.37
CA ILE A 75 -3.48 2.91 5.18
C ILE A 75 -2.43 2.55 6.24
N HIS A 76 -2.62 1.45 6.97
CA HIS A 76 -1.66 1.00 7.97
C HIS A 76 -0.30 0.65 7.36
N ALA A 77 -0.28 0.01 6.19
CA ALA A 77 0.97 -0.32 5.51
C ALA A 77 1.73 0.94 5.04
N GLN A 78 1.02 1.95 4.55
CA GLN A 78 1.62 3.22 4.14
C GLN A 78 2.19 3.97 5.34
N ALA A 79 1.42 4.07 6.43
CA ALA A 79 1.88 4.67 7.69
C ALA A 79 3.10 3.94 8.27
N TYR A 80 3.13 2.61 8.18
CA TYR A 80 4.29 1.81 8.56
C TYR A 80 5.54 2.17 7.75
N ILE A 81 5.45 2.27 6.42
CA ILE A 81 6.57 2.66 5.56
C ILE A 81 7.09 4.05 5.95
N GLN A 82 6.19 5.02 6.12
CA GLN A 82 6.56 6.38 6.51
C GLN A 82 7.26 6.42 7.88
N LYS A 83 6.74 5.67 8.86
CA LYS A 83 7.38 5.54 10.18
C LYS A 83 8.79 4.96 10.07
N ARG A 84 8.96 3.89 9.29
CA ARG A 84 10.28 3.25 9.09
C ARG A 84 11.29 4.17 8.40
N LYS A 85 10.84 4.95 7.41
CA LYS A 85 11.67 5.99 6.77
C LYS A 85 12.14 7.03 7.78
N PHE A 86 11.22 7.53 8.62
CA PHE A 86 11.55 8.50 9.66
C PHE A 86 12.58 7.96 10.65
N GLU A 87 12.38 6.74 11.16
CA GLU A 87 13.31 6.08 12.10
C GLU A 87 14.73 5.93 11.53
N GLU A 88 14.87 5.59 10.25
CA GLU A 88 16.19 5.42 9.62
C GLU A 88 16.90 6.76 9.37
N THR A 89 16.16 7.86 9.20
CA THR A 89 16.76 9.19 9.02
C THR A 89 17.35 9.74 10.32
N GLN A 90 16.94 9.20 11.47
CA GLN A 90 17.45 9.58 12.80
C GLN A 90 18.69 8.76 13.24
N ARG A 91 19.12 7.78 12.44
CA ARG A 91 20.34 6.98 12.66
C ARG A 91 21.55 7.59 11.99
#